data_AF-A0A4P5YJR1-F1
#
_entry.id   AF-A0A4P5YJR1-F1
#
_cell.length_a   1.000
_cell.length_b   1.000
_cell.length_c   1.000
_cell.angle_alpha   90.00
_cell.angle_beta   90.00
_cell.angle_gamma   90.00
#
_symmetry.space_group_name_H-M   'P 1'
#
loop_
_entity.id
_entity.type
_entity.pdbx_description
1 polymer ?
#
loop_
_entity_poly.entity_id
_entity_poly.type
_entity_poly.pdbx_seq_one_letter_code
_entity_poly.pdbx_strand_id
1 'polypeptide(L)'
;MPPQPRLAPALPSTGEPSGGDPTDLLLRRIDAAIRSRDQAIAGLGAASTRPIVPGRGGLREIAEQPDIVAAKGGRDVARESLRAAMAEFAGRSTRHSTDPLDQARPAVTARQAPVLAAANRLAIAECCRDLVAAGGDHVANDLADGLAALERIEDLGLDRADRPKVAYLRLWFQAEQARRAEPAVKAEAAAAVRAAIAAFLLTWPTSDLGPAAQAITSTLP
;
A
#
# COMPACT_ATOMS: atom_id res chain seq x y z
N MET A 1 -53.67 -37.92 -15.59
CA MET A 1 -52.53 -37.57 -14.74
C MET A 1 -52.65 -36.11 -14.32
N PRO A 2 -52.55 -35.77 -13.03
CA PRO A 2 -52.57 -34.37 -12.61
C PRO A 2 -51.25 -33.68 -13.04
N PRO A 3 -51.28 -32.37 -13.37
CA PRO A 3 -50.10 -31.62 -13.78
C PRO A 3 -49.11 -31.47 -12.61
N GLN A 4 -47.81 -31.64 -12.89
CA GLN A 4 -46.75 -31.46 -11.90
C GLN A 4 -46.64 -30.01 -11.42
N PRO A 5 -46.38 -29.76 -10.12
CA PRO A 5 -46.21 -28.41 -9.59
C PRO A 5 -44.94 -27.77 -10.13
N ARG A 6 -45.06 -26.53 -10.64
CA ARG A 6 -43.92 -25.70 -11.04
C ARG A 6 -43.16 -25.28 -9.77
N LEU A 7 -41.90 -25.73 -9.64
CA LEU A 7 -40.96 -25.21 -8.65
C LEU A 7 -40.64 -23.76 -9.02
N ALA A 8 -41.26 -22.81 -8.31
CA ALA A 8 -40.82 -21.43 -8.33
C ALA A 8 -39.50 -21.31 -7.55
N PRO A 9 -38.50 -20.57 -8.05
CA PRO A 9 -37.28 -20.32 -7.29
C PRO A 9 -37.61 -19.58 -6.00
N ALA A 10 -37.04 -20.05 -4.89
CA ALA A 10 -37.18 -19.39 -3.60
C ALA A 10 -36.58 -17.99 -3.69
N LEU A 11 -37.40 -16.97 -3.40
CA LEU A 11 -36.92 -15.61 -3.20
C LEU A 11 -35.92 -15.61 -2.04
N PRO A 12 -34.79 -14.90 -2.15
CA PRO A 12 -33.85 -14.78 -1.05
C PRO A 12 -34.56 -14.13 0.14
N SER A 13 -34.59 -14.85 1.26
CA SER A 13 -35.08 -14.34 2.53
C SER A 13 -34.24 -13.14 2.92
N THR A 14 -34.80 -11.95 2.83
CA THR A 14 -34.26 -10.72 3.44
C THR A 14 -34.39 -10.82 4.96
N GLY A 15 -33.54 -11.65 5.55
CA GLY A 15 -33.21 -11.63 6.96
C GLY A 15 -31.92 -10.84 7.19
N GLU A 16 -31.80 -9.65 6.59
CA GLU A 16 -30.75 -8.70 6.96
C GLU A 16 -31.30 -7.75 8.02
N PRO A 17 -30.65 -7.59 9.19
CA PRO A 17 -30.89 -6.43 10.03
C PRO A 17 -30.42 -5.19 9.26
N SER A 18 -31.39 -4.50 8.66
CA SER A 18 -31.25 -3.20 8.02
C SER A 18 -30.69 -2.16 9.00
N GLY A 19 -29.64 -1.43 8.60
CA GLY A 19 -29.33 -0.13 9.21
C GLY A 19 -27.86 0.30 9.26
N GLY A 20 -26.91 -0.49 8.77
CA GLY A 20 -25.49 -0.08 8.74
C GLY A 20 -25.05 0.50 7.39
N ASP A 21 -24.18 1.51 7.40
CA ASP A 21 -23.42 1.92 6.22
C ASP A 21 -22.71 0.68 5.64
N PRO A 22 -22.81 0.40 4.33
CA PRO A 22 -22.06 -0.71 3.69
C PRO A 22 -20.56 -0.67 4.01
N THR A 23 -19.99 0.52 4.23
CA THR A 23 -18.60 0.72 4.65
C THR A 23 -18.35 0.16 6.05
N ASP A 24 -19.25 0.41 7.00
CA ASP A 24 -19.16 -0.10 8.37
C ASP A 24 -19.29 -1.62 8.43
N LEU A 25 -20.14 -2.20 7.58
CA LEU A 25 -20.28 -3.65 7.46
C LEU A 25 -18.99 -4.28 6.92
N LEU A 26 -18.36 -3.65 5.93
CA LEU A 26 -17.08 -4.10 5.39
C LEU A 26 -15.97 -3.98 6.44
N LEU A 27 -15.87 -2.86 7.15
CA LEU A 27 -14.88 -2.65 8.22
C LEU A 27 -15.04 -3.68 9.34
N ARG A 28 -16.27 -3.92 9.83
CA ARG A 28 -16.54 -4.96 10.83
C ARG A 28 -16.14 -6.35 10.37
N ARG A 29 -16.34 -6.64 9.08
CA ARG A 29 -15.94 -7.93 8.49
C ARG A 29 -14.43 -8.06 8.41
N ILE A 30 -13.71 -6.99 8.05
CA ILE A 30 -12.25 -6.95 8.05
C ILE A 30 -11.71 -7.14 9.47
N ASP A 31 -12.25 -6.43 10.47
CA ASP A 31 -11.84 -6.55 11.88
C ASP A 31 -12.10 -7.95 12.46
N ALA A 32 -13.20 -8.59 12.05
CA ALA A 32 -13.47 -9.99 12.42
C ALA A 32 -12.44 -10.95 11.81
N ALA A 33 -12.06 -10.72 10.54
CA ALA A 33 -11.06 -11.53 9.86
C ALA A 33 -9.65 -11.36 10.48
N ILE A 34 -9.26 -10.14 10.83
CA ILE A 34 -7.98 -9.85 11.50
C ILE A 34 -7.93 -10.57 12.86
N ARG A 35 -8.95 -10.40 13.70
CA ARG A 35 -9.02 -11.07 15.01
C ARG A 35 -8.98 -12.59 14.91
N SER A 36 -9.71 -13.16 13.95
CA SER A 36 -9.68 -14.61 13.70
C SER A 36 -8.29 -15.10 13.30
N ARG A 37 -7.57 -14.34 12.48
CA ARG A 37 -6.21 -14.67 12.06
C ARG A 37 -5.22 -14.57 13.23
N ASP A 38 -5.32 -13.51 14.03
CA ASP A 38 -4.41 -13.29 15.16
C ASP A 38 -4.62 -14.35 16.25
N GLN A 39 -5.86 -14.78 16.47
CA GLN A 39 -6.16 -15.95 17.32
C GLN A 39 -5.54 -17.24 16.77
N ALA A 40 -5.61 -17.47 15.46
CA ALA A 40 -4.97 -18.63 14.85
C ALA A 40 -3.43 -18.59 14.98
N ILE A 41 -2.81 -17.42 14.80
CA ILE A 41 -1.36 -17.22 14.98
C ILE A 41 -0.95 -17.47 16.44
N ALA A 42 -1.72 -16.92 17.40
CA ALA A 42 -1.48 -17.16 18.82
C ALA A 42 -1.64 -18.66 19.17
N GLY A 43 -2.62 -19.33 18.58
CA GLY A 43 -2.82 -20.78 18.73
C GLY A 43 -1.65 -21.62 18.20
N LEU A 44 -1.03 -21.21 17.09
CA LEU A 44 0.17 -21.86 16.56
C LEU A 44 1.38 -21.69 17.49
N GLY A 45 1.53 -20.51 18.11
CA GLY A 45 2.55 -20.25 19.13
C GLY A 45 2.37 -21.12 20.38
N ALA A 46 1.12 -21.30 20.83
CA ALA A 46 0.80 -22.15 21.98
C ALA A 46 0.99 -23.66 21.70
N ALA A 47 0.66 -24.13 20.49
CA ALA A 47 0.87 -25.51 20.08
C ALA A 47 2.36 -25.88 19.86
N SER A 48 3.23 -24.89 19.69
CA SER A 48 4.69 -25.05 19.53
C SER A 48 5.43 -25.03 20.87
N THR A 49 4.94 -25.78 21.87
CA THR A 49 5.58 -25.94 23.19
C THR A 49 6.38 -27.23 23.33
N ARG A 50 6.77 -27.87 22.22
CA ARG A 50 7.81 -28.90 22.26
C ARG A 50 9.17 -28.22 22.18
N PRO A 51 10.06 -28.42 23.18
CA PRO A 51 11.42 -27.92 23.09
C PRO A 51 12.08 -28.53 21.86
N ILE A 52 12.52 -27.67 20.93
CA ILE A 52 13.43 -28.08 19.86
C ILE A 52 14.74 -28.45 20.56
N VAL A 53 14.93 -29.73 20.88
CA VAL A 53 16.18 -30.25 21.42
C VAL A 53 17.20 -30.23 20.28
N PRO A 54 18.21 -29.34 20.28
CA PRO A 54 19.23 -29.38 19.27
C PRO A 54 20.20 -30.51 19.63
N GLY A 55 20.14 -31.63 18.90
CA GLY A 55 21.21 -32.64 19.04
C GLY A 55 20.89 -34.11 18.73
N ARG A 56 19.65 -34.51 18.45
CA ARG A 56 19.37 -35.89 18.01
C ARG A 56 18.31 -35.90 16.92
N GLY A 57 18.79 -36.05 15.70
CA GLY A 57 17.99 -36.13 14.48
C GLY A 57 18.22 -34.93 13.59
N GLY A 58 18.97 -35.12 12.50
CA GLY A 58 19.26 -34.06 11.55
C GLY A 58 17.97 -33.46 10.98
N LEU A 59 18.03 -32.25 10.43
CA LEU A 59 16.92 -31.53 9.77
C LEU A 59 16.05 -32.39 8.84
N ARG A 60 16.60 -33.50 8.32
CA ARG A 60 15.93 -34.51 7.51
C ARG A 60 14.86 -35.31 8.29
N GLU A 61 15.14 -35.69 9.53
CA GLU A 61 14.24 -36.47 10.38
C GLU A 61 13.06 -35.63 10.89
N ILE A 62 13.29 -34.32 11.12
CA ILE A 62 12.24 -33.34 11.39
C ILE A 62 11.39 -33.12 10.12
N ALA A 63 12.01 -33.05 8.94
CA ALA A 63 11.30 -32.85 7.67
C ALA A 63 10.40 -34.02 7.25
N GLU A 64 10.67 -35.22 7.77
CA GLU A 64 9.94 -36.47 7.54
C GLU A 64 8.87 -36.75 8.62
N GLN A 65 8.74 -35.90 9.64
CA GLN A 65 7.66 -36.03 10.62
C GLN A 65 6.29 -35.93 9.92
N PRO A 66 5.34 -36.83 10.24
CA PRO A 66 4.07 -36.94 9.53
C PRO A 66 3.27 -35.64 9.57
N ASP A 67 3.32 -34.91 10.68
CA ASP A 67 2.64 -33.62 10.85
C ASP A 67 3.19 -32.54 9.92
N ILE A 68 4.52 -32.52 9.72
CA ILE A 68 5.21 -31.56 8.83
C ILE A 68 4.97 -31.93 7.36
N VAL A 69 4.96 -33.22 7.02
CA VAL A 69 4.63 -33.71 5.68
C VAL A 69 3.17 -33.40 5.32
N ALA A 70 2.24 -33.62 6.25
CA ALA A 70 0.83 -33.28 6.07
C ALA A 70 0.63 -31.76 5.91
N ALA A 71 1.30 -30.94 6.71
CA ALA A 71 1.24 -29.48 6.60
C ALA A 71 1.81 -28.98 5.26
N LYS A 72 2.92 -29.57 4.78
CA LYS A 72 3.46 -29.28 3.44
C LYS A 72 2.48 -29.67 2.34
N GLY A 73 1.87 -30.84 2.43
CA GLY A 73 0.83 -31.28 1.48
C GLY A 73 -0.36 -30.32 1.43
N GLY A 74 -0.88 -29.91 2.59
CA GLY A 74 -1.96 -28.92 2.67
C GLY A 74 -1.57 -27.55 2.08
N ARG A 75 -0.34 -27.08 2.33
CA ARG A 75 0.20 -25.85 1.74
C ARG A 75 0.30 -25.94 0.21
N ASP A 76 0.78 -27.07 -0.30
CA ASP A 76 1.01 -27.23 -1.73
C ASP A 76 -0.34 -27.35 -2.48
N VAL A 77 -1.33 -28.02 -1.90
CA VAL A 77 -2.73 -28.03 -2.39
C VAL A 77 -3.35 -26.63 -2.36
N ALA A 78 -3.14 -25.86 -1.29
CA ALA A 78 -3.64 -24.49 -1.20
C ALA A 78 -3.00 -23.56 -2.26
N ARG A 79 -1.69 -23.73 -2.51
CA ARG A 79 -0.98 -23.00 -3.57
C ARG A 79 -1.51 -23.35 -4.95
N GLU A 80 -1.77 -24.62 -5.22
CA GLU A 80 -2.30 -25.05 -6.50
C GLU A 80 -3.74 -24.55 -6.70
N SER A 81 -4.56 -24.60 -5.63
CA SER A 81 -5.91 -24.03 -5.63
C SER A 81 -5.90 -22.52 -5.88
N LEU A 82 -4.95 -21.80 -5.29
CA LEU A 82 -4.75 -20.36 -5.54
C LEU A 82 -4.36 -20.10 -6.99
N ARG A 83 -3.41 -20.87 -7.55
CA ARG A 83 -3.02 -20.74 -8.96
C ARG A 83 -4.19 -21.01 -9.91
N ALA A 84 -4.96 -22.06 -9.65
CA ALA A 84 -6.16 -22.37 -10.41
C ALA A 84 -7.20 -21.23 -10.33
N ALA A 85 -7.44 -20.69 -9.14
CA ALA A 85 -8.35 -19.56 -8.96
C ALA A 85 -7.87 -18.29 -9.68
N MET A 86 -6.56 -18.00 -9.64
CA MET A 86 -5.97 -16.87 -10.38
C MET A 86 -6.09 -17.08 -11.90
N ALA A 87 -5.83 -18.28 -12.41
CA ALA A 87 -5.98 -18.61 -13.82
C ALA A 87 -7.45 -18.52 -14.28
N GLU A 88 -8.39 -19.00 -13.46
CA GLU A 88 -9.82 -18.89 -13.73
C GLU A 88 -10.27 -17.42 -13.73
N PHE A 89 -9.81 -16.62 -12.77
CA PHE A 89 -10.10 -15.19 -12.71
C PHE A 89 -9.54 -14.45 -13.93
N ALA A 90 -8.31 -14.74 -14.34
CA ALA A 90 -7.72 -14.18 -15.55
C ALA A 90 -8.53 -14.58 -16.80
N GLY A 91 -8.96 -15.85 -16.88
CA GLY A 91 -9.82 -16.34 -17.97
C GLY A 91 -11.21 -15.70 -18.00
N ARG A 92 -11.82 -15.42 -16.84
CA ARG A 92 -13.09 -14.66 -16.76
C ARG A 92 -12.90 -13.21 -17.20
N SER A 93 -11.80 -12.58 -16.79
CA SER A 93 -11.48 -11.20 -17.12
C SER A 93 -11.25 -11.01 -18.63
N THR A 94 -10.59 -11.96 -19.29
CA THR A 94 -10.39 -11.91 -20.76
C THR A 94 -11.69 -12.17 -21.53
N ARG A 95 -12.62 -12.98 -20.99
CA ARG A 95 -13.95 -13.19 -21.60
C ARG A 95 -14.88 -11.99 -21.43
N HIS A 96 -14.72 -11.19 -20.37
CA HIS A 96 -15.44 -9.91 -20.22
C HIS A 96 -14.84 -8.80 -21.10
N SER A 97 -13.58 -8.93 -21.54
CA SER A 97 -12.95 -8.02 -22.50
C SER A 97 -13.58 -8.03 -23.91
N THR A 98 -14.44 -9.00 -24.22
CA THR A 98 -15.23 -9.07 -25.47
C THR A 98 -16.63 -8.49 -25.35
N ASP A 99 -17.01 -7.97 -24.18
CA ASP A 99 -18.25 -7.20 -24.04
C ASP A 99 -18.11 -5.88 -24.83
N PRO A 100 -18.98 -5.62 -25.84
CA PRO A 100 -18.93 -4.40 -26.64
C PRO A 100 -19.11 -3.12 -25.81
N LEU A 101 -19.68 -3.21 -24.60
CA LEU A 101 -19.78 -2.08 -23.67
C LEU A 101 -18.47 -1.81 -22.90
N ASP A 102 -17.60 -2.81 -22.78
CA ASP A 102 -16.30 -2.73 -22.08
C ASP A 102 -15.15 -2.35 -23.03
N GLN A 103 -15.39 -2.22 -24.34
CA GLN A 103 -14.38 -1.78 -25.32
C GLN A 103 -13.84 -0.36 -25.04
N ALA A 104 -14.61 0.48 -24.34
CA ALA A 104 -14.16 1.81 -23.90
C ALA A 104 -13.29 1.76 -22.63
N ARG A 105 -13.36 0.68 -21.85
CA ARG A 105 -12.69 0.54 -20.55
C ARG A 105 -11.16 0.56 -20.63
N PRO A 106 -10.50 -0.10 -21.61
CA PRO A 106 -9.04 -0.03 -21.74
C PRO A 106 -8.55 1.40 -22.01
N ALA A 107 -9.27 2.16 -22.84
CA ALA A 107 -8.91 3.53 -23.19
C ALA A 107 -9.12 4.50 -22.00
N VAL A 108 -10.21 4.34 -21.24
CA VAL A 108 -10.46 5.12 -20.02
C VAL A 108 -9.44 4.78 -18.93
N THR A 109 -9.14 3.49 -18.75
CA THR A 109 -8.16 3.02 -17.76
C THR A 109 -6.75 3.51 -18.12
N ALA A 110 -6.36 3.47 -19.40
CA ALA A 110 -5.08 4.00 -19.87
C ALA A 110 -4.94 5.52 -19.64
N ARG A 111 -6.05 6.28 -19.75
CA ARG A 111 -6.05 7.72 -19.44
C ARG A 111 -5.99 8.02 -17.94
N GLN A 112 -6.56 7.16 -17.10
CA GLN A 112 -6.58 7.34 -15.64
C GLN A 112 -5.32 6.80 -14.95
N ALA A 113 -4.66 5.80 -15.55
CA ALA A 113 -3.43 5.19 -15.04
C ALA A 113 -2.35 6.22 -14.65
N PRO A 114 -1.99 7.23 -15.46
CA PRO A 114 -0.97 8.20 -15.08
C PRO A 114 -1.40 9.05 -13.87
N VAL A 115 -2.65 9.49 -13.82
CA VAL A 115 -3.17 10.30 -12.70
C VAL A 115 -3.15 9.50 -11.39
N LEU A 116 -3.61 8.24 -11.43
CA LEU A 116 -3.58 7.34 -10.28
C LEU A 116 -2.15 7.01 -9.86
N ALA A 117 -1.24 6.82 -10.80
CA ALA A 117 0.17 6.61 -10.53
C ALA A 117 0.79 7.85 -9.87
N ALA A 118 0.48 9.06 -10.35
CA ALA A 118 0.95 10.32 -9.75
C ALA A 118 0.44 10.47 -8.30
N ALA A 119 -0.85 10.22 -8.07
CA ALA A 119 -1.45 10.27 -6.73
C ALA A 119 -0.84 9.23 -5.78
N ASN A 120 -0.60 8.01 -6.27
CA ASN A 120 0.05 6.97 -5.48
C ASN A 120 1.49 7.35 -5.11
N ARG A 121 2.25 7.93 -6.05
CA ARG A 121 3.62 8.41 -5.80
C ARG A 121 3.66 9.55 -4.79
N LEU A 122 2.70 10.47 -4.86
CA LEU A 122 2.55 11.53 -3.86
C LEU A 122 2.27 10.96 -2.46
N ALA A 123 1.37 9.97 -2.37
CA ALA A 123 1.09 9.28 -1.11
C ALA A 123 2.32 8.53 -0.56
N ILE A 124 3.12 7.90 -1.42
CA ILE A 124 4.40 7.27 -1.03
C ILE A 124 5.35 8.32 -0.46
N ALA A 125 5.51 9.46 -1.12
CA ALA A 125 6.40 10.52 -0.64
C ALA A 125 5.95 11.08 0.72
N GLU A 126 4.64 11.21 0.97
CA GLU A 126 4.10 11.60 2.27
C GLU A 126 4.37 10.56 3.35
N CYS A 127 4.18 9.27 3.03
CA CYS A 127 4.52 8.18 3.94
C CYS A 127 6.01 8.19 4.31
N CYS A 128 6.90 8.34 3.32
CA CYS A 128 8.34 8.46 3.54
C CYS A 128 8.69 9.67 4.43
N ARG A 129 8.04 10.82 4.22
CA ARG A 129 8.21 12.00 5.09
C ARG A 129 7.86 11.67 6.54
N ASP A 130 6.73 11.02 6.76
CA ASP A 130 6.25 10.68 8.10
C ASP A 130 7.16 9.64 8.79
N LEU A 131 7.68 8.67 8.05
CA LEU A 131 8.67 7.70 8.53
C LEU A 131 9.98 8.36 8.95
N VAL A 132 10.48 9.31 8.14
CA VAL A 132 11.68 10.09 8.47
C VAL A 132 11.44 10.96 9.71
N ALA A 133 10.26 11.58 9.83
CA ALA A 133 9.88 12.39 10.98
C ALA A 133 9.76 11.55 12.26
N ALA A 134 9.35 10.29 12.15
CA ALA A 134 9.30 9.33 13.26
C ALA A 134 10.69 8.84 13.71
N GLY A 135 11.75 9.05 12.90
CA GLY A 135 13.14 8.75 13.28
C GLY A 135 13.49 7.26 13.31
N GLY A 136 12.93 6.46 12.39
CA GLY A 136 13.22 5.02 12.30
C GLY A 136 14.64 4.68 11.81
N ASP A 137 15.01 3.40 11.85
CA ASP A 137 16.38 2.92 11.52
C ASP A 137 16.79 3.12 10.03
N HIS A 138 15.83 3.44 9.16
CA HIS A 138 16.02 3.50 7.70
C HIS A 138 15.92 4.90 7.10
N VAL A 139 16.12 5.95 7.91
CA VAL A 139 15.97 7.37 7.47
C VAL A 139 16.63 7.68 6.12
N ALA A 140 17.86 7.22 5.88
CA ALA A 140 18.56 7.52 4.63
C ALA A 140 17.87 6.89 3.40
N ASN A 141 17.34 5.67 3.54
CA ASN A 141 16.59 5.00 2.48
C ASN A 141 15.23 5.68 2.29
N ASP A 142 14.54 6.01 3.38
CA ASP A 142 13.23 6.68 3.32
C ASP A 142 13.33 8.06 2.64
N LEU A 143 14.41 8.81 2.89
CA LEU A 143 14.69 10.07 2.19
C LEU A 143 14.90 9.85 0.68
N ALA A 144 15.68 8.84 0.30
CA ALA A 144 15.96 8.53 -1.09
C ALA A 144 14.71 8.05 -1.84
N ASP A 145 13.93 7.15 -1.23
CA ASP A 145 12.70 6.61 -1.79
C ASP A 145 11.63 7.69 -1.95
N GLY A 146 11.51 8.60 -0.97
CA GLY A 146 10.61 9.75 -1.04
C GLY A 146 10.92 10.68 -2.20
N LEU A 147 12.20 11.05 -2.39
CA LEU A 147 12.63 11.87 -3.53
C LEU A 147 12.42 11.15 -4.87
N ALA A 148 12.81 9.88 -4.96
CA ALA A 148 12.62 9.07 -6.16
C ALA A 148 11.13 8.86 -6.51
N ALA A 149 10.24 8.89 -5.52
CA ALA A 149 8.81 8.91 -5.77
C ALA A 149 8.36 10.24 -6.40
N LEU A 150 8.83 11.38 -5.88
CA LEU A 150 8.48 12.72 -6.37
C LEU A 150 9.06 13.02 -7.77
N GLU A 151 10.24 12.53 -8.11
CA GLU A 151 10.83 12.69 -9.46
C GLU A 151 9.95 12.03 -10.53
N ARG A 152 9.37 10.87 -10.22
CA ARG A 152 8.49 10.14 -11.15
C ARG A 152 7.12 10.78 -11.35
N ILE A 153 6.76 11.82 -10.58
CA ILE A 153 5.45 12.50 -10.69
C ILE A 153 5.44 13.52 -11.84
N GLU A 154 6.58 14.13 -12.16
CA GLU A 154 6.66 15.22 -13.16
C GLU A 154 6.13 14.81 -14.54
N ASP A 155 6.19 13.52 -14.85
CA ASP A 155 5.75 12.97 -16.14
C ASP A 155 4.29 12.49 -16.16
N LEU A 156 3.58 12.50 -15.02
CA LEU A 156 2.36 11.70 -14.84
C LEU A 156 1.03 12.50 -14.81
N GLY A 157 1.02 13.76 -15.27
CA GLY A 157 -0.23 14.50 -15.45
C GLY A 157 -0.97 14.83 -14.15
N LEU A 158 -0.21 15.21 -13.11
CA LEU A 158 -0.74 15.64 -11.82
C LEU A 158 -1.63 16.89 -11.95
N ASP A 159 -2.71 16.94 -11.15
CA ASP A 159 -3.57 18.12 -11.07
C ASP A 159 -2.77 19.36 -10.61
N ARG A 160 -3.14 20.53 -11.12
CA ARG A 160 -2.52 21.81 -10.76
C ARG A 160 -2.63 22.09 -9.26
N ALA A 161 -3.71 21.64 -8.63
CA ALA A 161 -3.94 21.80 -7.20
C ALA A 161 -2.87 21.10 -6.34
N ASP A 162 -2.30 19.99 -6.80
CA ASP A 162 -1.32 19.20 -6.05
C ASP A 162 0.14 19.63 -6.27
N ARG A 163 0.40 20.47 -7.28
CA ARG A 163 1.76 20.94 -7.61
C ARG A 163 2.47 21.66 -6.46
N PRO A 164 1.82 22.56 -5.68
CA PRO A 164 2.43 23.16 -4.51
C PRO A 164 2.83 22.11 -3.47
N LYS A 165 2.03 21.06 -3.29
CA LYS A 165 2.32 19.98 -2.34
C LYS A 165 3.56 19.18 -2.75
N VAL A 166 3.68 18.82 -4.03
CA VAL A 166 4.88 18.15 -4.57
C VAL A 166 6.12 19.02 -4.38
N ALA A 167 6.04 20.31 -4.73
CA ALA A 167 7.16 21.23 -4.59
C ALA A 167 7.58 21.40 -3.12
N TYR A 168 6.61 21.54 -2.21
CA TYR A 168 6.86 21.59 -0.77
C TYR A 168 7.54 20.32 -0.26
N LEU A 169 7.06 19.12 -0.64
CA LEU A 169 7.67 17.87 -0.20
C LEU A 169 9.12 17.75 -0.70
N ARG A 170 9.42 18.16 -1.93
CA ARG A 170 10.80 18.19 -2.45
C ARG A 170 11.69 19.09 -1.60
N LEU A 171 11.23 20.31 -1.27
CA LEU A 171 11.96 21.22 -0.39
C LEU A 171 12.21 20.60 0.97
N TRP A 172 11.20 19.93 1.53
CA TRP A 172 11.31 19.26 2.82
C TRP A 172 12.38 18.16 2.79
N PHE A 173 12.36 17.27 1.78
CA PHE A 173 13.35 16.22 1.63
C PHE A 173 14.77 16.77 1.43
N GLN A 174 14.92 17.81 0.60
CA GLN A 174 16.20 18.49 0.41
C GLN A 174 16.71 19.15 1.70
N ALA A 175 15.81 19.72 2.51
CA ALA A 175 16.17 20.27 3.81
C ALA A 175 16.64 19.17 4.79
N GLU A 176 15.95 18.03 4.84
CA GLU A 176 16.38 16.90 5.68
C GLU A 176 17.74 16.34 5.25
N GLN A 177 18.02 16.29 3.94
CA GLN A 177 19.33 15.94 3.42
C GLN A 177 20.39 16.97 3.83
N ALA A 178 20.11 18.27 3.67
CA ALA A 178 21.02 19.34 4.09
C ALA A 178 21.35 19.28 5.60
N ARG A 179 20.37 18.93 6.45
CA ARG A 179 20.62 18.77 7.90
C ARG A 179 21.57 17.62 8.23
N ARG A 180 21.56 16.56 7.42
CA ARG A 180 22.39 15.35 7.57
C ARG A 180 23.67 15.37 6.74
N ALA A 181 23.83 16.36 5.87
CA ALA A 181 24.99 16.50 5.02
C ALA A 181 26.28 16.69 5.84
N GLU A 182 27.40 16.27 5.26
CA GLU A 182 28.72 16.46 5.85
C GLU A 182 29.03 17.96 6.07
N PRO A 183 29.82 18.31 7.11
CA PRO A 183 30.08 19.71 7.45
C PRO A 183 30.61 20.56 6.29
N ALA A 184 31.40 19.97 5.39
CA ALA A 184 32.01 20.67 4.26
C ALA A 184 30.99 21.21 3.24
N VAL A 185 29.88 20.51 3.04
CA VAL A 185 28.83 20.87 2.04
C VAL A 185 27.54 21.36 2.68
N LYS A 186 27.43 21.27 4.01
CA LYS A 186 26.21 21.58 4.77
C LYS A 186 25.71 23.02 4.57
N ALA A 187 26.63 24.00 4.58
CA ALA A 187 26.29 25.41 4.42
C ALA A 187 25.78 25.72 3.01
N GLU A 188 26.42 25.13 1.98
CA GLU A 188 26.02 25.27 0.58
C GLU A 188 24.63 24.64 0.34
N ALA A 189 24.42 23.42 0.84
CA ALA A 189 23.13 22.74 0.76
C ALA A 189 22.02 23.54 1.47
N ALA A 190 22.28 24.08 2.65
CA ALA A 190 21.33 24.94 3.37
C ALA A 190 21.00 26.23 2.60
N ALA A 191 22.01 26.86 1.97
CA ALA A 191 21.80 28.04 1.14
C ALA A 191 20.94 27.74 -0.10
N ALA A 192 21.19 26.60 -0.77
CA ALA A 192 20.40 26.14 -1.90
C ALA A 192 18.93 25.91 -1.52
N VAL A 193 18.67 25.27 -0.37
CA VAL A 193 17.31 25.06 0.14
C VAL A 193 16.62 26.39 0.46
N ARG A 194 17.31 27.36 1.09
CA ARG A 194 16.74 28.69 1.36
C ARG A 194 16.35 29.41 0.06
N ALA A 195 17.19 29.35 -0.97
CA ALA A 195 16.89 29.93 -2.26
C ALA A 195 15.67 29.25 -2.93
N ALA A 196 15.58 27.93 -2.84
CA ALA A 196 14.46 27.16 -3.37
C ALA A 196 13.13 27.47 -2.63
N ILE A 197 13.17 27.68 -1.31
CA ILE A 197 12.00 28.14 -0.53
C ILE A 197 11.57 29.54 -0.98
N ALA A 198 12.50 30.47 -1.18
CA ALA A 198 12.16 31.80 -1.69
C ALA A 198 11.47 31.72 -3.07
N ALA A 199 11.98 30.89 -3.98
CA ALA A 199 11.36 30.65 -5.28
C ALA A 199 9.97 30.01 -5.17
N PHE A 200 9.77 29.08 -4.24
CA PHE A 200 8.47 28.48 -3.95
C PHE A 200 7.43 29.53 -3.52
N LEU A 201 7.80 30.42 -2.59
CA LEU A 201 6.88 31.47 -2.11
C LEU A 201 6.53 32.50 -3.18
N LEU A 202 7.44 32.78 -4.11
CA LEU A 202 7.15 33.62 -5.28
C LEU A 202 6.23 32.92 -6.29
N THR A 203 6.40 31.61 -6.48
CA THR A 203 5.63 30.83 -7.45
C THR A 203 4.21 30.52 -6.95
N TRP A 204 4.06 30.26 -5.64
CA TRP A 204 2.78 29.91 -5.01
C TRP A 204 2.49 30.78 -3.78
N PRO A 205 2.28 32.10 -3.98
CA PRO A 205 2.13 33.06 -2.87
C PRO A 205 0.87 32.83 -2.03
N THR A 206 -0.13 32.13 -2.56
CA THR A 206 -1.41 31.84 -1.88
C THR A 206 -1.49 30.42 -1.33
N SER A 207 -0.41 29.63 -1.40
CA SER A 207 -0.41 28.27 -0.85
C SER A 207 -0.42 28.30 0.68
N ASP A 208 -1.30 27.49 1.25
CA ASP A 208 -1.36 27.16 2.69
C ASP A 208 -0.06 26.51 3.23
N LEU A 209 0.77 25.95 2.35
CA LEU A 209 2.08 25.38 2.69
C LEU A 209 3.19 26.44 2.81
N GLY A 210 2.92 27.70 2.45
CA GLY A 210 3.89 28.80 2.54
C GLY A 210 4.51 28.96 3.94
N PRO A 211 3.71 29.05 5.02
CA PRO A 211 4.23 29.12 6.39
C PRO A 211 5.08 27.90 6.78
N ALA A 212 4.67 26.69 6.37
CA ALA A 212 5.43 25.47 6.64
C ALA A 212 6.78 25.47 5.90
N ALA A 213 6.79 25.91 4.63
CA ALA A 213 8.03 26.07 3.85
C ALA A 213 8.96 27.10 4.50
N GLN A 214 8.42 28.23 4.98
CA GLN A 214 9.20 29.24 5.68
C GLN A 214 9.81 28.70 6.98
N ALA A 215 9.07 27.91 7.76
CA ALA A 215 9.54 27.30 9.00
C ALA A 215 10.73 26.34 8.80
N ILE A 216 10.89 25.75 7.61
CA ILE A 216 12.08 24.96 7.28
C ILE A 216 13.34 25.84 7.40
N THR A 217 13.31 27.09 6.94
CA THR A 217 14.49 27.97 6.94
C THR A 217 15.07 28.22 8.32
N SER A 218 14.24 28.32 9.36
CA SER A 218 14.67 28.52 10.75
C SER A 218 15.32 27.30 11.38
N THR A 219 15.16 26.13 10.77
CA THR A 219 15.71 24.85 11.26
C THR A 219 16.91 24.37 10.45
N LEU A 220 17.31 25.14 9.43
CA LEU A 220 18.50 24.84 8.63
C LEU A 220 19.76 25.34 9.36
N PRO A 221 20.86 24.59 9.26
CA PRO A 221 22.15 24.94 9.86
C PRO A 221 22.78 26.23 9.30
#